data_AF-F0SLW0-F1
#
_entry.id   AF-F0SLW0-F1
#
_cell.length_a   1.000
_cell.length_b   1.000
_cell.length_c   1.000
_cell.angle_alpha   90.00
_cell.angle_beta   90.00
_cell.angle_gamma   90.00
#
_symmetry.space_group_name_H-M   'P 1'
#
loop_
_entity.id
_entity.type
_entity.pdbx_description
1 polymer ?
#
loop_
_entity_poly.entity_id
_entity_poly.type
_entity_poly.pdbx_seq_one_letter_code
_entity_poly.pdbx_strand_id
1 'polypeptide(L)' 'MTESSSQSNPPAPPDPPPSPLLEAMRILSHITTAIALMLVSGGIGYGLDLWLGWTFFSLLGFAGGGFLGVRHLIQQTSD' A
#
# COMPACT_ATOMS: atom_id res chain seq x y z
N MET A 1 -1.61 -22.28 -61.08
CA MET A 1 -1.01 -20.93 -61.24
C MET A 1 -1.98 -19.99 -60.54
N THR A 2 -1.67 -19.33 -59.42
CA THR A 2 -0.47 -18.53 -59.18
C THR A 2 -0.21 -18.38 -57.67
N GLU A 3 1.07 -18.17 -57.37
CA GLU A 3 1.81 -18.03 -56.10
C GLU A 3 1.16 -17.14 -55.03
N SER A 4 1.15 -17.55 -53.76
CA SER A 4 2.16 -17.26 -52.72
C SER A 4 2.46 -15.76 -52.55
N SER A 5 1.88 -15.18 -51.50
CA SER A 5 2.42 -13.99 -50.85
C SER A 5 2.44 -14.24 -49.34
N SER A 6 3.24 -15.23 -48.93
CA SER A 6 3.74 -15.33 -47.56
C SER A 6 4.59 -14.10 -47.30
N GLN A 7 4.02 -13.12 -46.60
CA GLN A 7 4.70 -11.95 -46.11
C GLN A 7 5.82 -12.42 -45.16
N SER A 8 7.02 -12.59 -45.69
CA SER A 8 8.22 -12.91 -44.94
C SER A 8 8.63 -11.68 -44.15
N ASN A 9 8.09 -11.54 -42.95
CA ASN A 9 8.67 -10.65 -41.95
C ASN A 9 10.07 -11.23 -41.64
N PRO A 10 11.17 -10.48 -41.85
CA PRO A 10 12.50 -11.00 -41.51
C PRO A 10 12.50 -11.41 -40.03
N PRO A 11 13.13 -12.53 -39.66
CA PRO A 11 13.30 -12.85 -38.24
C PRO A 11 13.97 -11.66 -37.57
N ALA A 12 13.36 -11.17 -36.49
CA ALA A 12 13.95 -10.14 -35.66
C ALA A 12 15.39 -10.58 -35.32
N PRO A 13 16.38 -9.66 -35.37
CA PRO A 13 17.75 -9.99 -35.00
C PRO A 13 17.74 -10.68 -33.63
N PRO A 14 18.56 -11.72 -33.41
CA PRO A 14 18.71 -12.30 -32.09
C PRO A 14 19.10 -11.16 -31.13
N ASP A 15 18.31 -10.96 -30.08
CA ASP A 15 18.58 -9.96 -29.07
C ASP A 15 20.03 -10.15 -28.56
N PRO A 16 20.82 -9.07 -28.47
CA PRO A 16 22.19 -9.19 -28.00
C PRO A 16 22.19 -9.84 -26.59
N PRO A 17 23.16 -10.72 -26.29
CA PRO A 17 23.23 -11.37 -25.00
C PRO A 17 23.24 -10.29 -23.90
N PRO A 18 22.36 -10.39 -22.89
CA PRO A 18 22.27 -9.37 -21.86
C PRO A 18 23.64 -9.24 -21.20
N SER A 19 24.18 -8.01 -21.20
CA SER A 19 25.44 -7.76 -20.53
C SER A 19 25.26 -8.02 -19.03
N PRO A 20 26.26 -8.59 -18.34
CA PRO A 20 26.16 -8.91 -16.91
C PRO A 20 25.85 -7.67 -16.05
N LEU A 21 26.19 -6.48 -16.54
CA LEU A 21 25.84 -5.19 -15.95
C LEU A 21 24.32 -4.91 -16.04
N LEU A 22 23.68 -5.21 -17.17
CA LEU A 22 22.24 -5.00 -17.36
C LEU A 22 21.42 -5.92 -16.45
N GLU A 23 21.86 -7.16 -16.27
CA GLU A 23 21.24 -8.11 -15.35
C GLU A 23 21.40 -7.69 -13.88
N ALA A 24 22.59 -7.22 -13.49
CA ALA A 24 22.83 -6.66 -12.16
C ALA A 24 21.96 -5.41 -11.87
N MET A 25 21.81 -4.52 -12.85
CA MET A 25 20.93 -3.35 -12.75
C MET A 25 19.45 -3.75 -12.62
N ARG A 26 19.01 -4.79 -13.34
CA ARG A 26 17.64 -5.30 -13.23
C ARG A 26 17.38 -5.90 -11.84
N ILE A 27 18.33 -6.66 -11.29
CA ILE A 27 18.23 -7.21 -9.93
C ILE A 27 18.19 -6.07 -8.90
N LEU A 28 19.09 -5.10 -9.03
CA LEU A 28 19.13 -3.94 -8.13
C LEU A 28 17.80 -3.18 -8.16
N SER A 29 17.25 -2.95 -9.36
CA SER A 29 15.94 -2.32 -9.54
C SER A 29 14.83 -3.08 -8.80
N HIS A 30 14.75 -4.40 -8.96
CA HIS A 30 13.74 -5.21 -8.27
C HIS A 30 13.85 -5.12 -6.75
N ILE A 31 15.07 -5.15 -6.22
CA ILE A 31 15.33 -5.03 -4.78
C ILE A 31 14.89 -3.66 -4.28
N THR A 32 15.27 -2.57 -4.95
CA THR A 32 14.83 -1.21 -4.56
C THR A 32 13.32 -1.05 -4.61
N THR A 33 12.65 -1.60 -5.63
CA THR A 33 11.19 -1.54 -5.74
C THR A 33 10.53 -2.34 -4.62
N ALA A 34 11.05 -3.52 -4.28
CA ALA A 34 10.54 -4.33 -3.18
C ALA A 34 10.67 -3.61 -1.83
N ILE A 35 11.81 -2.98 -1.57
CA ILE A 35 12.04 -2.19 -0.35
C ILE A 35 11.10 -0.99 -0.30
N ALA A 36 10.91 -0.28 -1.42
CA ALA A 36 9.99 0.84 -1.50
C ALA A 36 8.55 0.41 -1.19
N LEU A 37 8.09 -0.72 -1.74
CA LEU A 37 6.76 -1.26 -1.48
C LEU A 37 6.58 -1.65 0.00
N MET A 38 7.59 -2.26 0.63
CA MET A 38 7.56 -2.57 2.06
C MET A 38 7.46 -1.30 2.93
N LEU A 39 8.25 -0.27 2.62
CA LEU A 39 8.22 1.00 3.36
C LEU A 39 6.89 1.73 3.20
N VAL A 40 6.33 1.76 1.99
CA VAL A 40 5.04 2.41 1.72
C VAL A 40 3.91 1.67 2.43
N SER A 41 3.84 0.33 2.36
CA SER A 41 2.78 -0.42 3.02
C SER A 41 2.89 -0.36 4.54
N GLY A 42 4.11 -0.46 5.08
CA GLY A 42 4.39 -0.32 6.51
C GLY A 42 4.06 1.07 7.03
N GLY A 43 4.41 2.12 6.28
CA GLY A 43 4.10 3.51 6.63
C GLY A 43 2.60 3.80 6.62
N ILE A 44 1.86 3.29 5.63
CA ILE A 44 0.40 3.41 5.58
C ILE A 44 -0.25 2.65 6.74
N GLY A 45 0.22 1.42 7.02
CA GLY A 45 -0.26 0.62 8.15
C GLY A 45 -0.04 1.32 9.49
N TYR A 46 1.17 1.85 9.73
CA TYR A 46 1.49 2.59 10.95
C TYR A 46 0.70 3.90 11.09
N GLY A 47 0.52 4.63 9.98
CA GLY A 47 -0.30 5.86 9.96
C GLY A 47 -1.77 5.58 10.26
N LEU A 48 -2.33 4.53 9.67
CA LEU A 48 -3.69 4.07 9.97
C LEU A 48 -3.82 3.60 11.41
N ASP A 49 -2.85 2.87 11.95
CA ASP A 49 -2.87 2.39 13.33
C ASP A 49 -2.80 3.55 14.35
N LEU A 50 -1.97 4.57 14.10
CA LEU A 50 -1.94 5.78 14.92
C LEU A 50 -3.25 6.56 14.84
N TRP A 51 -3.78 6.74 13.63
CA TRP A 51 -4.99 7.52 13.41
C TRP A 51 -6.21 6.82 13.99
N LEU A 52 -6.33 5.51 13.73
CA LEU A 52 -7.41 4.67 14.24
C LEU A 52 -7.33 4.52 15.76
N GLY A 53 -6.12 4.32 16.31
CA GLY A 53 -5.87 4.31 17.75
C GLY A 53 -6.31 5.62 18.40
N TRP A 54 -5.93 6.78 17.85
CA TRP A 54 -6.33 8.08 18.38
C TRP A 54 -7.85 8.31 18.30
N THR A 55 -8.48 7.95 17.18
CA THR A 55 -9.94 8.02 17.04
C THR A 55 -10.65 7.07 18.00
N PHE A 56 -10.13 5.86 18.23
CA PHE A 56 -10.74 4.89 19.13
C PHE A 56 -10.67 5.36 20.59
N PHE A 57 -9.51 5.87 21.04
CA PHE A 57 -9.36 6.43 22.40
C PHE A 57 -10.22 7.68 22.61
N SER A 58 -10.34 8.55 21.60
CA SER A 58 -11.20 9.73 21.70
C SER A 58 -12.69 9.37 21.71
N LEU A 59 -13.13 8.38 20.92
CA LEU A 59 -14.49 7.83 21.00
C LEU A 59 -14.76 7.18 22.35
N LEU A 60 -13.81 6.41 22.89
CA LEU A 60 -13.94 5.76 24.19
C LEU A 60 -14.00 6.80 25.33
N GLY A 61 -13.15 7.82 25.29
CA GLY A 61 -13.15 8.93 26.24
C GLY A 61 -14.43 9.77 26.14
N PHE A 62 -14.92 10.03 24.93
CA PHE A 62 -16.19 10.72 24.70
C PHE A 62 -17.38 9.90 25.22
N ALA A 63 -17.43 8.60 24.92
CA ALA A 63 -18.47 7.70 25.41
C ALA A 63 -18.45 7.59 26.95
N GLY A 64 -17.27 7.43 27.54
CA GLY A 64 -17.08 7.38 28.99
C GLY A 64 -17.45 8.69 29.68
N GLY A 65 -17.01 9.83 29.13
CA GLY A 65 -17.35 11.17 29.63
C GLY A 65 -18.85 11.47 29.52
N GLY A 66 -19.49 11.11 28.40
CA GLY A 66 -20.93 11.24 28.22
C GLY A 66 -21.72 10.39 29.21
N PHE A 67 -21.32 9.13 29.42
CA PHE A 67 -21.96 8.24 30.38
C PHE A 67 -21.88 8.78 31.82
N LEU A 68 -20.70 9.23 32.24
CA LEU A 68 -20.49 9.83 33.56
C LEU A 68 -21.25 11.15 33.72
N GLY A 69 -21.26 11.98 32.67
CA GLY A 69 -22.00 13.24 32.65
C GLY A 69 -23.51 13.04 32.79
N VAL A 70 -24.10 12.11 32.04
CA VAL A 70 -25.52 11.76 32.16
C VAL A 70 -25.84 11.20 33.54
N ARG A 71 -24.99 10.31 34.08
CA ARG A 71 -25.16 9.78 35.44
C ARG A 71 -25.13 10.91 36.49
N HIS A 72 -24.21 11.85 36.36
CA HIS A 72 -24.12 12.99 37.27
C HIS A 72 -25.34 13.90 37.17
N LEU A 73 -25.83 14.15 35.95
CA LEU A 73 -27.04 14.94 35.71
C LEU A 73 -28.28 14.29 36.35
N ILE A 74 -28.42 12.96 36.20
CA ILE A 74 -29.52 12.20 36.81
C ILE A 74 -29.46 12.28 38.34
N GLN A 75 -28.27 12.19 38.93
CA GLN A 75 -28.09 12.32 40.38
C GLN A 75 -28.47 13.72 40.87
N GLN A 76 -28.06 14.77 40.14
CA GLN A 76 -28.40 16.15 40.51
C GLN A 76 -29.88 16.51 40.29
N THR A 77 -30.57 15.81 39.39
CA THR A 77 -32.00 16.06 39.10
C THR A 77 -32.93 15.23 39.99
N SER A 78 -32.39 14.26 40.75
CA SER A 78 -33.16 13.39 41.63
C SER A 78 -33.22 13.86 43.09
N ASP A 79 -32.60 15.01 43.40
CA ASP A 79 -32.81 15.81 44.62
C ASP A 79 -33.80 16.95 44.34
#